data_AF-A0A956DU41-F1
#
_entry.id   AF-A0A956DU41-F1
#
_cell.length_a   1.000
_cell.length_b   1.000
_cell.length_c   1.000
_cell.angle_alpha   90.00
_cell.angle_beta   90.00
_cell.angle_gamma   90.00
#
_symmetry.space_group_name_H-M   'P 1'
#
loop_
_entity.id
_entity.type
_entity.pdbx_description
1 polymer ?
#
loop_
_entity_poly.entity_id
_entity_poly.type
_entity_poly.pdbx_seq_one_letter_code
_entity_poly.pdbx_strand_id
1 'polypeptide(L)'
;LALLVQGDRSIEALASSTLATWAEAGGALAPAAALRLATRDSRAFRARLRQLLDGTSPSLRAQVALGLGASPEPDATYLLVERFRFEPEAIVRAAIVRGLSQRPEKLRLPTLRQAALLDPDERVRALATSALAGRKLAAPLFARGPAEVAWVTLRANSEGEREAVVRRPVEVRRADGLVVPMVSAPDGVVLVVGLREGERYDLAIVPQAPPKAPVVAPAAPPTAPPAATPEAETEPLAPAPLPDEAQPDGG
;
A
#
# COMPACT_ATOMS: atom_id res chain seq x y z
N LEU A 1 -1.06 -16.85 -18.69
CA LEU A 1 -1.19 -15.39 -18.70
C LEU A 1 -1.23 -14.92 -17.25
N ALA A 2 -0.08 -14.77 -16.60
CA ALA A 2 0.00 -13.99 -15.37
C ALA A 2 -0.38 -12.55 -15.74
N LEU A 3 -0.93 -11.79 -14.81
CA LEU A 3 -1.00 -10.33 -14.96
C LEU A 3 0.43 -9.78 -14.84
N LEU A 4 1.28 -10.13 -15.81
CA LEU A 4 2.40 -9.32 -16.24
C LEU A 4 1.68 -8.08 -16.76
N VAL A 5 1.75 -7.02 -15.97
CA VAL A 5 1.37 -5.68 -16.40
C VAL A 5 2.07 -5.46 -17.74
N GLN A 6 1.36 -5.68 -18.84
CA GLN A 6 1.74 -5.20 -20.16
C GLN A 6 1.55 -3.69 -20.10
N GLY A 7 2.60 -3.04 -19.63
CA GLY A 7 2.73 -1.62 -19.44
C GLY A 7 4.05 -1.42 -18.76
N ASP A 8 4.94 -0.68 -19.39
CA ASP A 8 6.34 -0.36 -19.04
C ASP A 8 6.56 0.20 -17.61
N ARG A 9 5.53 0.22 -16.77
CA ARG A 9 5.57 0.66 -15.38
C ARG A 9 5.56 -0.58 -14.50
N SER A 10 6.75 -1.04 -14.17
CA SER A 10 6.97 -1.94 -13.03
C SER A 10 6.13 -1.45 -11.84
N ILE A 11 5.52 -2.36 -11.08
CA ILE A 11 4.83 -2.03 -9.81
C ILE A 11 5.79 -1.28 -8.87
N GLU A 12 7.10 -1.41 -9.07
CA GLU A 12 8.12 -0.61 -8.41
C GLU A 12 8.02 0.89 -8.68
N ALA A 13 7.54 1.30 -9.85
CA ALA A 13 7.39 2.69 -10.27
C ALA A 13 6.12 3.39 -9.72
N LEU A 14 5.20 2.66 -9.09
CA LEU A 14 4.00 3.28 -8.51
C LEU A 14 4.38 4.19 -7.34
N ALA A 15 3.81 5.40 -7.29
CA ALA A 15 3.98 6.31 -6.17
C ALA A 15 3.34 5.74 -4.88
N SER A 16 3.98 5.94 -3.72
CA SER A 16 3.44 5.50 -2.43
C SER A 16 2.08 6.14 -2.10
N SER A 17 1.81 7.36 -2.60
CA SER A 17 0.48 7.99 -2.49
C SER A 17 -0.59 7.21 -3.25
N THR A 18 -0.30 6.69 -4.44
CA THR A 18 -1.22 5.83 -5.20
C THR A 18 -1.49 4.53 -4.47
N LEU A 19 -0.45 3.90 -3.91
CA LEU A 19 -0.59 2.68 -3.10
C LEU A 19 -1.46 2.92 -1.85
N ALA A 20 -1.27 4.06 -1.18
CA ALA A 20 -2.11 4.45 -0.05
C ALA A 20 -3.57 4.62 -0.45
N THR A 21 -3.84 5.34 -1.54
CA THR A 21 -5.20 5.49 -2.07
C THR A 21 -5.85 4.15 -2.38
N TRP A 22 -5.12 3.21 -3.01
CA TRP A 22 -5.65 1.88 -3.31
C TRP A 22 -5.88 1.02 -2.07
N ALA A 23 -4.97 1.09 -1.09
CA ALA A 23 -5.13 0.38 0.18
C ALA A 23 -6.36 0.88 0.97
N GLU A 24 -6.58 2.19 0.99
CA GLU A 24 -7.69 2.85 1.70
C GLU A 24 -9.03 2.71 0.96
N ALA A 25 -9.01 2.64 -0.38
CA ALA A 25 -10.23 2.48 -1.18
C ALA A 25 -10.89 1.09 -1.00
N GLY A 26 -10.15 0.10 -0.52
CA GLY A 26 -10.64 -1.27 -0.41
C GLY A 26 -10.71 -1.99 -1.77
N GLY A 27 -11.49 -3.07 -1.82
CA GLY A 27 -11.57 -3.94 -2.99
C GLY A 27 -10.34 -4.85 -3.13
N ALA A 28 -10.28 -5.59 -4.25
CA ALA A 28 -9.31 -6.68 -4.37
C ALA A 28 -7.85 -6.25 -4.44
N LEU A 29 -7.55 -5.04 -4.93
CA LEU A 29 -6.16 -4.54 -4.98
C LEU A 29 -5.67 -4.01 -3.63
N ALA A 30 -6.58 -3.70 -2.69
CA ALA A 30 -6.20 -3.08 -1.42
C ALA A 30 -5.20 -3.90 -0.59
N PRO A 31 -5.35 -5.23 -0.44
CA PRO A 31 -4.36 -6.05 0.25
C PRO A 31 -2.95 -5.94 -0.35
N ALA A 32 -2.81 -6.05 -1.68
CA ALA A 32 -1.52 -5.95 -2.36
C ALA A 32 -0.93 -4.53 -2.26
N ALA A 33 -1.76 -3.50 -2.40
CA ALA A 33 -1.35 -2.11 -2.25
C ALA A 33 -0.89 -1.80 -0.82
N ALA A 34 -1.60 -2.30 0.19
CA ALA A 34 -1.27 -2.15 1.61
C ALA A 34 0.04 -2.84 1.96
N LEU A 35 0.27 -4.07 1.46
CA LEU A 35 1.55 -4.74 1.61
C LEU A 35 2.68 -3.92 1.03
N ARG A 36 2.54 -3.47 -0.23
CA ARG A 36 3.60 -2.73 -0.91
C ARG A 36 3.86 -1.37 -0.26
N LEU A 37 2.81 -0.67 0.17
CA LEU A 37 2.94 0.57 0.93
C LEU A 37 3.73 0.35 2.23
N ALA A 38 3.43 -0.71 2.97
CA ALA A 38 4.10 -1.03 4.23
C ALA A 38 5.58 -1.43 4.05
N THR A 39 5.96 -2.05 2.93
CA THR A 39 7.38 -2.26 2.59
C THR A 39 8.13 -0.96 2.30
N ARG A 40 7.41 0.12 2.01
CA ARG A 40 7.91 1.47 1.73
C ARG A 40 7.53 2.45 2.83
N ASP A 41 7.30 1.93 4.02
CA ASP A 41 6.96 2.70 5.20
C ASP A 41 7.96 3.85 5.39
N SER A 42 7.41 5.00 5.76
CA SER A 42 8.13 6.23 6.03
C SER A 42 7.29 7.05 7.01
N ARG A 43 7.91 8.06 7.62
CA ARG A 43 7.20 8.96 8.55
C ARG A 43 5.94 9.60 7.92
N ALA A 44 5.96 9.86 6.61
CA ALA A 44 4.83 10.46 5.89
C ALA A 44 3.60 9.53 5.79
N PHE A 45 3.79 8.21 5.71
CA PHE A 45 2.70 7.24 5.59
C PHE A 45 2.34 6.55 6.91
N ARG A 46 3.08 6.85 7.99
CA ARG A 46 2.95 6.20 9.30
C ARG A 46 1.52 6.20 9.85
N ALA A 47 0.86 7.36 9.81
CA ALA A 47 -0.50 7.49 10.31
C ALA A 47 -1.49 6.62 9.53
N ARG A 48 -1.34 6.56 8.20
CA ARG A 48 -2.17 5.72 7.32
C ARG A 48 -1.93 4.24 7.57
N LEU A 49 -0.67 3.82 7.73
CA LEU A 49 -0.34 2.42 8.05
C LEU A 49 -0.92 1.99 9.40
N ARG A 50 -0.90 2.86 10.42
CA ARG A 50 -1.57 2.61 11.69
C ARG A 50 -3.09 2.46 11.49
N GLN A 51 -3.71 3.37 10.77
CA GLN A 51 -5.14 3.29 10.46
C GLN A 51 -5.52 1.99 9.73
N LEU A 52 -4.70 1.52 8.78
CA LEU A 52 -4.90 0.23 8.09
C LEU A 52 -4.75 -0.96 9.04
N LEU A 53 -3.82 -0.91 10.01
CA LEU A 53 -3.67 -1.91 11.07
C LEU A 53 -4.83 -1.91 12.08
N ASP A 54 -5.49 -0.78 12.29
CA ASP A 54 -6.65 -0.65 13.18
C ASP A 54 -7.98 -0.94 12.44
N GLY A 55 -7.93 -1.04 11.11
CA GLY A 55 -9.08 -1.29 10.26
C GLY A 55 -9.73 -2.66 10.49
N THR A 56 -10.96 -2.83 10.01
CA THR A 56 -11.78 -4.03 10.28
C THR A 56 -11.37 -5.26 9.48
N SER A 57 -10.75 -5.09 8.30
CA SER A 57 -10.38 -6.19 7.40
C SER A 57 -9.15 -6.97 7.88
N PRO A 58 -9.28 -8.23 8.31
CA PRO A 58 -8.13 -9.04 8.74
C PRO A 58 -7.10 -9.24 7.63
N SER A 59 -7.55 -9.43 6.39
CA SER A 59 -6.69 -9.54 5.21
C SER A 59 -5.80 -8.32 5.05
N LEU A 60 -6.38 -7.12 5.16
CA LEU A 60 -5.65 -5.86 5.02
C LEU A 60 -4.62 -5.69 6.15
N ARG A 61 -5.02 -5.96 7.40
CA ARG A 61 -4.10 -5.91 8.56
C ARG A 61 -2.94 -6.89 8.42
N ALA A 62 -3.21 -8.13 7.98
CA ALA A 62 -2.19 -9.14 7.74
C ALA A 62 -1.19 -8.68 6.67
N GLN A 63 -1.68 -8.11 5.57
CA GLN A 63 -0.84 -7.58 4.50
C GLN A 63 0.08 -6.43 4.97
N VAL A 64 -0.46 -5.50 5.76
CA VAL A 64 0.35 -4.42 6.35
C VAL A 64 1.42 -5.01 7.27
N ALA A 65 1.06 -5.96 8.14
CA ALA A 65 2.01 -6.60 9.06
C ALA A 65 3.14 -7.33 8.32
N LEU A 66 2.82 -8.05 7.23
CA LEU A 66 3.82 -8.68 6.37
C LEU A 66 4.75 -7.65 5.74
N GLY A 67 4.21 -6.56 5.19
CA GLY A 67 4.99 -5.50 4.56
C GLY A 67 5.91 -4.76 5.55
N LEU A 68 5.42 -4.47 6.76
CA LEU A 68 6.21 -3.84 7.83
C LEU A 68 7.42 -4.68 8.27
N GLY A 69 7.38 -6.01 8.08
CA GLY A 69 8.55 -6.87 8.27
C GLY A 69 9.75 -6.46 7.41
N ALA A 70 9.50 -5.92 6.22
CA ALA A 70 10.52 -5.44 5.28
C ALA A 70 10.66 -3.90 5.26
N SER A 71 9.97 -3.18 6.15
CA SER A 71 10.10 -1.71 6.26
C SER A 71 11.56 -1.31 6.57
N PRO A 72 12.09 -0.21 6.00
CA PRO A 72 13.38 0.31 6.42
C PRO A 72 13.35 0.99 7.80
N GLU A 73 12.17 1.34 8.30
CA GLU A 73 12.01 2.14 9.51
C GLU A 73 12.05 1.28 10.79
N PRO A 74 12.89 1.60 11.79
CA PRO A 74 12.95 0.88 13.07
C PRO A 74 11.61 0.82 13.81
N ASP A 75 10.82 1.90 13.72
CA ASP A 75 9.52 2.05 14.37
C ASP A 75 8.47 1.06 13.86
N ALA A 76 8.71 0.41 12.71
CA ALA A 76 7.84 -0.67 12.23
C ALA A 76 7.72 -1.81 13.25
N THR A 77 8.79 -2.11 14.00
CA THR A 77 8.76 -3.10 15.07
C THR A 77 7.81 -2.69 16.19
N TYR A 78 7.76 -1.40 16.55
CA TYR A 78 6.83 -0.90 17.55
C TYR A 78 5.37 -1.10 17.10
N LEU A 79 5.03 -0.75 15.85
CA LEU A 79 3.68 -0.95 15.31
C LEU A 79 3.23 -2.41 15.35
N LEU A 80 4.13 -3.33 14.99
CA LEU A 80 3.87 -4.77 15.04
C LEU A 80 3.64 -5.27 16.47
N VAL A 81 4.48 -4.84 17.41
CA VAL A 81 4.37 -5.19 18.83
C VAL A 81 3.08 -4.65 19.44
N GLU A 82 2.77 -3.38 19.17
CA GLU A 82 1.55 -2.72 19.62
C GLU A 82 0.31 -3.45 19.10
N ARG A 83 0.27 -3.74 17.79
CA ARG A 83 -0.87 -4.42 17.18
C ARG A 83 -1.10 -5.82 17.73
N PHE A 84 -0.03 -6.60 17.98
CA PHE A 84 -0.13 -7.97 18.46
C PHE A 84 -0.95 -8.09 19.76
N ARG A 85 -0.82 -7.11 20.68
CA ARG A 85 -1.42 -7.15 22.02
C ARG A 85 -2.94 -7.28 22.00
N PHE A 86 -3.58 -6.76 20.95
CA PHE A 86 -5.03 -6.67 20.82
C PHE A 86 -5.53 -7.27 19.49
N GLU A 87 -4.76 -8.15 18.85
CA GLU A 87 -5.18 -8.74 17.58
C GLU A 87 -5.97 -10.03 17.81
N PRO A 88 -7.30 -10.02 17.60
CA PRO A 88 -8.13 -11.21 17.80
C PRO A 88 -7.88 -12.29 16.75
N GLU A 89 -7.47 -11.91 15.54
CA GLU A 89 -7.38 -12.85 14.42
C GLU A 89 -6.04 -13.59 14.37
N ALA A 90 -6.08 -14.92 14.48
CA ALA A 90 -4.89 -15.77 14.46
C ALA A 90 -4.06 -15.58 13.18
N ILE A 91 -4.71 -15.39 12.03
CA ILE A 91 -4.02 -15.16 10.76
C ILE A 91 -3.20 -13.87 10.77
N VAL A 92 -3.72 -12.82 11.42
CA VAL A 92 -3.02 -11.53 11.54
C VAL A 92 -1.91 -11.63 12.59
N ARG A 93 -2.14 -12.30 13.72
CA ARG A 93 -1.07 -12.59 14.69
C ARG A 93 0.08 -13.38 14.07
N ALA A 94 -0.22 -14.37 13.23
CA ALA A 94 0.79 -15.11 12.47
C ALA A 94 1.57 -14.19 11.50
N ALA A 95 0.88 -13.29 10.80
CA ALA A 95 1.50 -12.29 9.93
C ALA A 95 2.41 -11.33 10.72
N ILE A 96 2.00 -10.89 11.91
CA ILE A 96 2.81 -10.06 12.80
C ILE A 96 4.06 -10.81 13.26
N VAL A 97 3.93 -12.07 13.68
CA VAL A 97 5.10 -12.90 14.05
C VAL A 97 6.06 -13.07 12.88
N ARG A 98 5.56 -13.28 11.66
CA ARG A 98 6.40 -13.30 10.44
C ARG A 98 7.10 -11.96 10.23
N GLY A 99 6.38 -10.85 10.36
CA GLY A 99 6.95 -9.50 10.29
C GLY A 99 8.08 -9.32 11.30
N LEU A 100 7.82 -9.58 12.59
CA LEU A 100 8.79 -9.52 13.68
C LEU A 100 9.99 -10.46 13.47
N SER A 101 9.82 -11.60 12.81
CA SER A 101 10.94 -12.51 12.51
C SER A 101 12.00 -11.89 11.59
N GLN A 102 11.61 -10.92 10.73
CA GLN A 102 12.51 -10.20 9.83
C GLN A 102 13.25 -9.05 10.51
N ARG A 103 12.70 -8.56 11.62
CA ARG A 103 13.16 -7.37 12.33
C ARG A 103 14.39 -7.66 13.19
N PRO A 104 15.41 -6.79 13.20
CA PRO A 104 16.58 -6.95 14.06
C PRO A 104 16.36 -6.43 15.50
N GLU A 105 15.39 -5.54 15.72
CA GLU A 105 15.27 -4.82 17.00
C GLU A 105 14.92 -5.76 18.16
N LYS A 106 15.60 -5.60 19.30
CA LYS A 106 15.35 -6.40 20.51
C LYS A 106 13.93 -6.26 21.06
N LEU A 107 13.25 -5.16 20.74
CA LEU A 107 11.86 -4.89 21.11
C LEU A 107 10.88 -6.00 20.69
N ARG A 108 11.22 -6.79 19.64
CA ARG A 108 10.41 -7.93 19.20
C ARG A 108 10.37 -9.11 20.18
N LEU A 109 11.41 -9.26 21.01
CA LEU A 109 11.64 -10.50 21.77
C LEU A 109 10.55 -10.79 22.82
N PRO A 110 10.08 -9.83 23.64
CA PRO A 110 9.00 -10.09 24.58
C PRO A 110 7.73 -10.59 23.90
N THR A 111 7.31 -9.94 22.80
CA THR A 111 6.13 -10.34 22.02
C THR A 111 6.28 -11.72 21.42
N LEU A 112 7.45 -12.06 20.85
CA LEU A 112 7.69 -13.41 20.32
C LEU A 112 7.69 -14.47 21.42
N ARG A 113 8.24 -14.19 22.61
CA ARG A 113 8.17 -15.13 23.75
C ARG A 113 6.74 -15.33 24.23
N GLN A 114 5.98 -14.24 24.36
CA GLN A 114 4.57 -14.30 24.71
C GLN A 114 3.79 -15.13 23.68
N ALA A 115 3.98 -14.88 22.39
CA ALA A 115 3.34 -15.63 21.32
C ALA A 115 3.72 -17.12 21.34
N ALA A 116 4.99 -17.46 21.58
CA ALA A 116 5.46 -18.85 21.62
C ALA A 116 4.85 -19.64 22.78
N LEU A 117 4.66 -19.00 23.94
CA LEU A 117 4.21 -19.65 25.17
C LEU A 117 2.68 -19.63 25.33
N LEU A 118 2.03 -18.52 24.97
CA LEU A 118 0.67 -18.19 25.41
C LEU A 118 -0.33 -17.93 24.28
N ASP A 119 0.09 -17.92 23.00
CA ASP A 119 -0.90 -17.73 21.93
C ASP A 119 -1.87 -18.92 21.88
N PRO A 120 -3.19 -18.70 21.77
CA PRO A 120 -4.15 -19.80 21.68
C PRO A 120 -3.97 -20.64 20.41
N ASP A 121 -3.45 -20.05 19.33
CA ASP A 121 -3.27 -20.72 18.05
C ASP A 121 -1.90 -21.43 17.97
N GLU A 122 -1.91 -22.73 17.71
CA GLU A 122 -0.69 -23.56 17.64
C GLU A 122 0.28 -23.13 16.53
N ARG A 123 -0.25 -22.70 15.38
CA ARG A 123 0.56 -22.23 14.26
C ARG A 123 1.27 -20.94 14.65
N VAL A 124 0.61 -20.03 15.36
CA VAL A 124 1.26 -18.81 15.88
C VAL A 124 2.37 -19.16 16.87
N ARG A 125 2.13 -20.09 17.81
CA ARG A 125 3.16 -20.58 18.74
C ARG A 125 4.38 -21.14 18.00
N ALA A 126 4.15 -22.03 17.03
CA ALA A 126 5.21 -22.67 16.25
C ALA A 126 6.05 -21.66 15.43
N LEU A 127 5.38 -20.66 14.82
CA LEU A 127 6.07 -19.57 14.12
C LEU A 127 6.90 -18.73 15.10
N ALA A 128 6.37 -18.40 16.27
CA ALA A 128 7.08 -17.58 17.24
C ALA A 128 8.33 -18.29 17.80
N THR A 129 8.21 -19.58 18.12
CA THR A 129 9.36 -20.43 18.50
C THR A 129 10.42 -20.45 17.40
N SER A 130 10.00 -20.59 16.14
CA SER A 130 10.90 -20.58 14.99
C SER A 130 11.63 -19.25 14.83
N ALA A 131 10.91 -18.13 15.02
CA ALA A 131 11.48 -16.79 14.96
C ALA A 131 12.49 -16.53 16.08
N LEU A 132 12.21 -17.03 17.30
CA LEU A 132 13.14 -16.97 18.44
C LEU A 132 14.42 -17.78 18.20
N ALA A 133 14.32 -18.90 17.47
CA ALA A 133 15.47 -19.67 17.00
C ALA A 133 16.25 -18.99 15.86
N GLY A 134 15.92 -17.74 15.52
CA GLY A 134 16.62 -16.95 14.51
C GLY A 134 16.14 -17.17 13.07
N ARG A 135 15.12 -18.00 12.83
CA ARG A 135 14.58 -18.19 11.48
C ARG A 135 13.84 -16.94 11.01
N LYS A 136 14.23 -16.42 9.85
CA LYS A 136 13.50 -15.38 9.13
C LYS A 136 12.35 -16.03 8.35
N LEU A 137 11.12 -15.84 8.82
CA LEU A 137 9.90 -16.46 8.30
C LEU A 137 9.23 -15.64 7.19
N ALA A 138 10.01 -15.08 6.28
CA ALA A 138 9.48 -14.20 5.24
C ALA A 138 8.39 -14.95 4.48
N ALA A 139 7.20 -14.33 4.33
CA ALA A 139 6.25 -14.79 3.32
C ALA A 139 6.98 -14.59 2.00
N PRO A 140 7.35 -15.64 1.27
CA PRO A 140 7.99 -15.43 0.01
C PRO A 140 6.87 -14.93 -0.90
N LEU A 141 6.84 -13.62 -1.16
CA LEU A 141 5.89 -13.02 -2.10
C LEU A 141 5.97 -13.73 -3.45
N PHE A 142 7.13 -14.31 -3.76
CA PHE A 142 7.43 -15.16 -4.91
C PHE A 142 8.42 -16.26 -4.52
N ALA A 143 8.01 -17.22 -3.69
CA ALA A 143 8.92 -18.28 -3.23
C ALA A 143 9.59 -18.95 -4.43
N ARG A 144 10.93 -18.93 -4.48
CA ARG A 144 11.66 -19.71 -5.46
C ARG A 144 11.49 -21.19 -5.09
N GLY A 145 10.83 -21.92 -5.98
CA GLY A 145 10.47 -23.33 -5.90
C GLY A 145 9.58 -23.66 -7.11
N PRO A 146 9.25 -24.93 -7.37
CA PRO A 146 8.28 -25.27 -8.40
C PRO A 146 6.95 -24.63 -8.00
N ALA A 147 6.61 -23.53 -8.65
CA ALA A 147 5.33 -22.86 -8.50
C ALA A 147 4.34 -23.61 -9.38
N GLU A 148 3.34 -24.24 -8.76
CA GLU A 148 2.26 -24.83 -9.51
C GLU A 148 1.29 -23.76 -10.00
N VAL A 149 0.61 -24.11 -11.09
CA VAL A 149 -0.41 -23.29 -11.71
C VAL A 149 -1.69 -24.11 -11.71
N ALA A 150 -2.75 -23.57 -11.11
CA ALA A 150 -4.08 -24.14 -11.23
C ALA A 150 -4.98 -23.26 -12.09
N TRP A 151 -5.84 -23.93 -12.85
CA TRP A 151 -6.95 -23.32 -13.56
C TRP A 151 -8.20 -23.57 -12.73
N VAL A 152 -8.73 -22.51 -12.13
CA VAL A 152 -9.93 -22.60 -11.29
C VAL A 152 -11.10 -22.02 -12.05
N THR A 153 -12.08 -22.87 -12.41
CA THR A 153 -13.31 -22.41 -13.04
C THR A 153 -14.29 -21.93 -11.98
N LEU A 154 -14.66 -20.66 -12.02
CA LEU A 154 -15.75 -20.13 -11.20
C LEU A 154 -17.07 -20.55 -11.83
N ARG A 155 -17.90 -21.28 -11.07
CA ARG A 155 -19.26 -21.62 -11.50
C ARG A 155 -20.26 -20.78 -10.73
N ALA A 156 -21.14 -20.11 -11.47
CA ALA A 156 -22.32 -19.46 -10.89
C ALA A 156 -23.28 -20.55 -10.37
N ASN A 157 -23.95 -20.28 -9.25
CA ASN A 157 -24.93 -21.21 -8.68
C ASN A 157 -26.22 -21.24 -9.50
N SER A 158 -26.52 -20.14 -10.19
CA SER A 158 -27.67 -20.00 -11.08
C SER A 158 -27.32 -19.27 -12.37
N GLU A 159 -28.19 -19.39 -13.37
CA GLU A 159 -27.99 -18.73 -14.68
C GLU A 159 -28.00 -17.20 -14.58
N GLY A 160 -28.81 -16.64 -13.68
CA GLY A 160 -28.85 -15.19 -13.41
C GLY A 160 -27.58 -14.64 -12.74
N GLU A 161 -26.72 -15.51 -12.20
CA GLU A 161 -25.46 -15.13 -11.54
C GLU A 161 -24.23 -15.31 -12.43
N ARG A 162 -24.39 -15.68 -13.71
CA ARG A 162 -23.25 -15.85 -14.63
C ARG A 162 -22.41 -14.58 -14.77
N GLU A 163 -23.03 -13.41 -14.79
CA GLU A 163 -22.31 -12.13 -14.82
C GLU A 163 -21.60 -11.80 -13.49
N ALA A 164 -21.95 -12.50 -12.41
CA ALA A 164 -21.32 -12.35 -11.10
C ALA A 164 -20.00 -13.15 -10.97
N VAL A 165 -19.66 -13.99 -11.95
CA VAL A 165 -18.39 -14.76 -11.95
C VAL A 165 -17.41 -14.36 -13.06
N VAL A 166 -17.89 -13.68 -14.09
CA VAL A 166 -17.08 -13.24 -15.23
C VAL A 166 -16.41 -11.88 -14.99
N ARG A 167 -15.13 -11.75 -15.35
CA ARG A 167 -14.33 -10.51 -15.19
C ARG A 167 -14.38 -9.93 -13.78
N ARG A 168 -14.51 -10.80 -12.78
CA ARG A 168 -14.58 -10.40 -11.38
C ARG A 168 -13.21 -10.48 -10.73
N PRO A 169 -12.91 -9.53 -9.83
CA PRO A 169 -11.72 -9.64 -9.03
C PRO A 169 -11.88 -10.75 -7.99
N VAL A 170 -10.83 -11.53 -7.82
CA VAL A 170 -10.76 -12.69 -6.93
C VAL A 170 -9.58 -12.51 -6.01
N GLU A 171 -9.78 -12.72 -4.71
CA GLU A 171 -8.70 -12.84 -3.75
C GLU A 171 -8.35 -14.32 -3.57
N VAL A 172 -7.07 -14.63 -3.77
CA VAL A 172 -6.51 -15.92 -3.36
C VAL A 172 -5.75 -15.71 -2.07
N ARG A 173 -6.24 -16.32 -0.99
CA ARG A 173 -5.63 -16.25 0.35
C ARG A 173 -4.85 -17.52 0.62
N ARG A 174 -3.59 -17.35 0.98
CA ARG A 174 -2.67 -18.42 1.34
C ARG A 174 -2.72 -18.66 2.84
N ALA A 175 -2.39 -19.87 3.28
CA ALA A 175 -2.28 -20.18 4.71
C ALA A 175 -1.25 -19.30 5.45
N ASP A 176 -0.27 -18.71 4.75
CA ASP A 176 0.69 -17.76 5.33
C ASP A 176 0.14 -16.33 5.52
N GLY A 177 -1.14 -16.11 5.17
CA GLY A 177 -1.81 -14.82 5.28
C GLY A 177 -1.57 -13.91 4.08
N LEU A 178 -0.80 -14.35 3.07
CA LEU A 178 -0.64 -13.62 1.83
C LEU A 178 -1.95 -13.63 1.03
N VAL A 179 -2.37 -12.45 0.57
CA VAL A 179 -3.54 -12.28 -0.29
C VAL A 179 -3.06 -11.78 -1.64
N VAL A 180 -3.37 -12.56 -2.68
CA VAL A 180 -2.98 -12.24 -4.05
C VAL A 180 -4.23 -11.90 -4.87
N PRO A 181 -4.36 -10.67 -5.38
CA PRO A 181 -5.45 -10.31 -6.27
C PRO A 181 -5.29 -10.98 -7.62
N MET A 182 -6.39 -11.50 -8.13
CA MET A 182 -6.55 -12.12 -9.44
C MET A 182 -7.81 -11.57 -10.10
N VAL A 183 -7.96 -11.80 -11.40
CA VAL A 183 -9.18 -11.45 -12.14
C VAL A 183 -9.59 -12.68 -12.94
N SER A 184 -10.89 -13.02 -12.91
CA SER A 184 -11.42 -14.08 -13.75
C SER A 184 -11.46 -13.65 -15.21
N ALA A 185 -11.13 -14.58 -16.11
CA ALA A 185 -11.24 -14.37 -17.55
C ALA A 185 -12.73 -14.29 -17.98
N PRO A 186 -13.01 -13.90 -19.24
CA PRO A 186 -14.38 -13.84 -19.78
C PRO A 186 -15.17 -15.16 -19.67
N ASP A 187 -14.48 -16.29 -19.60
CA ASP A 187 -15.03 -17.63 -19.44
C ASP A 187 -15.18 -18.05 -17.96
N GLY A 188 -14.93 -17.14 -17.01
CA GLY A 188 -15.01 -17.42 -15.58
C GLY A 188 -13.80 -18.18 -15.02
N VAL A 189 -12.74 -18.38 -15.81
CA VAL A 189 -11.55 -19.10 -15.35
C VAL A 189 -10.56 -18.15 -14.67
N VAL A 190 -10.05 -18.54 -13.51
CA VAL A 190 -8.99 -17.84 -12.78
C VAL A 190 -7.71 -18.66 -12.86
N LEU A 191 -6.64 -18.03 -13.35
CA LEU A 191 -5.31 -18.63 -13.33
C LEU A 191 -4.64 -18.33 -11.99
N VAL A 192 -4.56 -19.33 -11.12
CA VAL A 192 -3.90 -19.20 -9.82
C VAL A 192 -2.47 -19.68 -9.95
N VAL A 193 -1.52 -18.78 -9.73
CA VAL A 193 -0.08 -19.05 -9.84
C VAL A 193 0.56 -19.08 -8.46
N GLY A 194 1.63 -19.86 -8.30
CA GLY A 194 2.39 -19.91 -7.04
C GLY A 194 1.75 -20.83 -5.99
N LEU A 195 0.97 -21.82 -6.45
CA LEU A 195 0.45 -22.86 -5.57
C LEU A 195 1.58 -23.80 -5.15
N ARG A 196 1.43 -24.34 -3.96
CA ARG A 196 2.34 -25.30 -3.34
C ARG A 196 1.53 -26.49 -2.86
N GLU A 197 2.05 -27.67 -3.15
CA GLU A 197 1.45 -28.92 -2.70
C GLU A 197 1.30 -28.93 -1.17
N GLY A 198 0.15 -29.41 -0.69
CA GLY A 198 -0.16 -29.50 0.74
C GLY A 198 -0.49 -28.17 1.43
N GLU A 199 -0.43 -27.02 0.75
CA GLU A 199 -0.92 -25.76 1.29
C GLU A 199 -2.43 -25.59 1.08
N ARG A 200 -3.10 -24.99 2.07
CA ARG A 200 -4.49 -24.57 1.94
C ARG A 200 -4.57 -23.18 1.32
N TYR A 201 -5.50 -23.03 0.38
CA TYR A 201 -5.84 -21.77 -0.27
C TYR A 201 -7.34 -21.52 -0.12
N ASP A 202 -7.71 -20.31 0.28
CA ASP A 202 -9.11 -19.88 0.28
C ASP A 202 -9.29 -18.88 -0.87
N LEU A 203 -10.33 -19.09 -1.69
CA LEU A 203 -10.66 -18.21 -2.81
C LEU A 203 -11.95 -17.46 -2.50
N ALA A 204 -11.96 -16.16 -2.72
CA ALA A 204 -13.14 -15.32 -2.55
C ALA A 204 -13.32 -14.37 -3.73
N ILE A 205 -14.54 -14.30 -4.26
CA ILE A 205 -14.93 -13.24 -5.19
C ILE A 205 -15.13 -11.97 -4.36
N VAL A 206 -14.45 -10.90 -4.74
CA VAL A 206 -14.50 -9.62 -4.01
C VAL A 206 -15.39 -8.65 -4.76
N PRO A 207 -16.20 -7.84 -4.06
CA PRO A 207 -16.90 -6.74 -4.69
C PRO A 207 -15.89 -5.86 -5.42
N GLN A 208 -16.19 -5.52 -6.68
CA GLN A 208 -15.44 -4.48 -7.35
C GLN A 208 -15.67 -3.19 -6.56
N ALA A 209 -14.61 -2.59 -6.04
CA ALA A 209 -14.73 -1.28 -5.44
C ALA A 209 -15.36 -0.36 -6.51
N PRO A 210 -16.42 0.40 -6.19
CA PRO A 210 -16.96 1.35 -7.16
C PRO A 210 -15.79 2.24 -7.61
N PRO A 211 -15.64 2.55 -8.90
CA PRO A 211 -14.60 3.47 -9.35
C PRO A 211 -14.83 4.77 -8.59
N LYS A 212 -13.97 5.04 -7.58
CA LYS A 212 -13.94 6.35 -6.95
C LYS A 212 -13.56 7.28 -8.08
N ALA A 213 -14.47 8.20 -8.45
CA ALA A 213 -14.19 9.17 -9.49
C ALA A 213 -12.79 9.74 -9.21
N PRO A 214 -11.91 9.83 -10.22
CA PRO A 214 -10.61 10.42 -10.00
C PRO A 214 -10.85 11.73 -9.29
N VAL A 215 -10.20 11.93 -8.14
CA VAL A 215 -10.14 13.25 -7.52
C VAL A 215 -9.38 14.07 -8.54
N VAL A 216 -10.12 14.72 -9.44
CA VAL A 216 -9.61 15.75 -10.31
C VAL A 216 -9.02 16.75 -9.32
N ALA A 217 -7.69 16.80 -9.26
CA ALA A 217 -7.02 17.86 -8.53
C ALA A 217 -7.71 19.16 -8.97
N PRO A 218 -8.18 20.02 -8.05
CA PRO A 218 -8.80 21.27 -8.45
C PRO A 218 -7.89 21.89 -9.49
N ALA A 219 -8.43 22.16 -10.69
CA ALA A 219 -7.69 22.78 -11.76
C ALA A 219 -6.92 23.93 -11.11
N ALA A 220 -5.60 23.96 -11.30
CA ALA A 220 -4.80 25.08 -10.84
C ALA A 220 -5.56 26.34 -11.22
N PRO A 221 -5.81 27.28 -10.28
CA PRO A 221 -6.52 28.50 -10.60
C PRO A 221 -5.86 29.07 -11.86
N PRO A 222 -6.64 29.51 -12.85
CA PRO A 222 -6.08 29.99 -14.11
C PRO A 222 -4.94 30.94 -13.77
N THR A 223 -3.74 30.60 -14.24
CA THR A 223 -2.57 31.47 -14.09
C THR A 223 -3.05 32.86 -14.50
N ALA A 224 -3.01 33.81 -13.57
CA ALA A 224 -3.44 35.17 -13.86
C ALA A 224 -2.81 35.58 -15.19
N PRO A 225 -3.57 36.21 -16.10
CA PRO A 225 -3.01 36.67 -17.36
C PRO A 225 -1.73 37.44 -17.04
N PRO A 226 -0.66 37.27 -17.85
CA PRO A 226 0.57 38.01 -17.63
C PRO A 226 0.19 39.48 -17.46
N ALA A 227 0.65 40.08 -16.36
CA ALA A 227 0.42 41.50 -16.09
C ALA A 227 0.72 42.26 -17.37
N ALA A 228 -0.26 43.04 -17.82
CA ALA A 228 -0.11 43.89 -18.98
C ALA A 228 1.23 44.62 -18.86
N THR A 229 2.04 44.53 -19.92
CA THR A 229 3.22 45.37 -20.10
C THR A 229 2.83 46.79 -19.70
N PRO A 230 3.52 47.44 -18.75
CA PRO A 230 3.24 48.84 -18.45
C PRO A 230 3.38 49.60 -19.76
N GLU A 231 2.27 50.21 -20.18
CA GLU A 231 2.26 51.20 -21.25
C GLU A 231 3.35 52.22 -20.93
N ALA A 232 4.16 52.55 -21.93
CA ALA A 232 5.23 53.52 -21.83
C ALA A 232 4.69 54.81 -21.22
N GLU A 233 5.02 55.05 -19.94
CA GLU A 233 4.86 56.35 -19.31
C GLU A 233 5.58 57.35 -20.20
N THR A 234 4.77 58.22 -20.79
CA THR A 234 5.21 59.33 -21.61
C THR A 234 6.03 60.24 -20.71
N GLU A 235 7.34 60.24 -20.95
CA GLU A 235 8.34 61.07 -20.28
C GLU A 235 7.85 62.54 -20.26
N PRO A 236 7.57 63.13 -19.08
CA PRO A 236 7.18 64.53 -19.01
C PRO A 236 8.37 65.43 -19.37
N LEU A 237 8.14 66.20 -20.43
CA LEU A 237 8.97 67.29 -20.95
C LEU A 237 9.63 68.10 -19.81
N ALA A 238 10.97 68.11 -19.79
CA ALA A 238 11.76 68.84 -18.82
C ALA A 238 11.36 70.33 -18.79
N PRO A 239 11.15 70.93 -17.60
CA PRO A 239 10.91 72.37 -17.49
C PRO A 239 12.17 73.14 -17.86
N ALA A 240 11.97 74.23 -18.61
CA ALA A 240 13.00 75.14 -19.07
C ALA A 240 13.85 75.70 -17.91
N PRO A 241 15.16 75.92 -18.11
CA PRO A 241 16.02 76.52 -17.09
C PRO A 241 15.60 77.96 -16.79
N LEU A 242 15.44 78.25 -15.50
CA LEU A 242 15.22 79.60 -14.97
C LEU A 242 16.45 80.50 -15.27
N PRO A 243 16.24 81.80 -15.53
CA PRO A 243 17.31 82.74 -15.82
C PRO A 243 18.21 83.01 -14.61
N ASP A 244 19.51 83.14 -14.88
CA ASP A 244 20.59 83.54 -13.96
C ASP A 244 20.21 84.81 -13.18
N GLU A 245 19.98 84.67 -11.87
CA GLU A 245 19.97 85.82 -10.98
C GLU A 245 21.41 86.24 -10.66
N ALA A 246 21.71 87.46 -11.08
CA ALA A 246 22.97 88.15 -10.89
C ALA A 246 23.38 88.19 -9.41
N GLN A 247 24.61 87.77 -9.17
CA GLN A 247 25.33 87.91 -7.93
C GLN A 247 25.76 89.37 -7.75
N PRO A 248 25.44 90.04 -6.62
CA PRO A 248 25.87 91.41 -6.39
C PRO A 248 27.37 91.48 -6.04
N ASP A 249 28.01 92.48 -6.62
CA ASP A 249 29.39 92.91 -6.34
C ASP A 249 29.62 93.28 -4.87
N GLY A 250 30.89 93.19 -4.47
CA GLY A 250 31.39 93.22 -3.11
C GLY A 250 31.26 94.53 -2.33
N GLY A 251 31.53 94.39 -1.03
CA GLY A 251 31.73 95.46 -0.04
C GLY A 251 32.29 94.88 1.24
#